data_AF-A0AAJ0CJR4-F1
#
_entry.id   AF-A0AAJ0CJR4-F1
#
_cell.length_a   1.000
_cell.length_b   1.000
_cell.length_c   1.000
_cell.angle_alpha   90.00
_cell.angle_beta   90.00
_cell.angle_gamma   90.00
#
_symmetry.space_group_name_H-M   'P 1'
#
loop_
_entity.id
_entity.type
_entity.pdbx_description
1 polymer ?
#
loop_
_entity_poly.entity_id
_entity_poly.type
_entity_poly.pdbx_seq_one_letter_code
_entity_poly.pdbx_strand_id
1 'polypeptide(L)'
;MQRGECYGGLLYKAQYNDAKTSCTEDGHVFGDIKFQTCIKDALNGALPELVRCRFQFTDTELYCTGLGYTRGKFEFQGCIKQSFDGICSEEYRCEPQFKDARKYCIGQKNVIGGSEFQKCISDQLVDVCTKDVGCKKRHTDAREFCKKEGDGHVFGSPEWQDCVARMLNPSCPKDFNCQQRKGDTAQYCKNKKEFKEGTPEYNDCMKEALGEICPAGSGSIFTSPEQQFLEL
;
A
#
# COMPACT_ATOMS: atom_id res chain seq x y z
N MET A 1 -13.46 38.74 -3.97
CA MET A 1 -14.59 37.88 -3.54
C MET A 1 -14.16 36.43 -3.68
N GLN A 2 -13.76 35.81 -2.57
CA GLN A 2 -13.45 34.38 -2.49
C GLN A 2 -14.79 33.61 -2.40
N ARG A 3 -15.13 32.83 -3.43
CA ARG A 3 -16.24 31.87 -3.36
C ARG A 3 -15.78 30.67 -2.55
N GLY A 4 -16.53 30.34 -1.51
CA GLY A 4 -16.19 29.35 -0.50
C GLY A 4 -16.10 27.92 -1.03
N GLU A 5 -15.01 27.26 -0.64
CA GLU A 5 -14.89 25.82 -0.62
C GLU A 5 -15.81 25.27 0.49
N CYS A 6 -17.07 24.99 0.15
CA CYS A 6 -18.01 24.37 1.10
C CYS A 6 -17.65 22.90 1.36
N TYR A 7 -17.14 22.60 2.56
CA TYR A 7 -17.44 21.46 3.44
C TYR A 7 -17.86 20.09 2.84
N GLY A 8 -17.16 19.56 1.83
CA GLY A 8 -17.43 18.20 1.32
C GLY A 8 -17.41 17.11 2.41
N GLY A 9 -16.56 17.24 3.43
CA GLY A 9 -16.44 16.26 4.51
C GLY A 9 -17.66 16.12 5.43
N LEU A 10 -18.41 17.21 5.70
CA LEU A 10 -19.62 17.14 6.53
C LEU A 10 -20.79 16.50 5.77
N LEU A 11 -20.92 16.84 4.49
CA LEU A 11 -21.95 16.25 3.63
C LEU A 11 -21.74 14.74 3.47
N TYR A 12 -20.50 14.30 3.20
CA TYR A 12 -20.18 12.87 3.12
C TYR A 12 -20.48 12.12 4.41
N LYS A 13 -20.18 12.73 5.57
CA LYS A 13 -20.49 12.11 6.86
C LYS A 13 -22.00 11.99 7.08
N ALA A 14 -22.79 12.99 6.69
CA ALA A 14 -24.25 12.94 6.78
C ALA A 14 -24.81 11.83 5.90
N GLN A 15 -24.44 11.80 4.61
CA GLN A 15 -24.86 10.77 3.67
C GLN A 15 -24.47 9.36 4.14
N TYR A 16 -23.27 9.20 4.70
CA TYR A 16 -22.83 7.93 5.28
C TYR A 16 -23.69 7.51 6.48
N ASN A 17 -23.97 8.44 7.39
CA ASN A 17 -24.80 8.17 8.57
C ASN A 17 -26.25 7.82 8.19
N ASP A 18 -26.79 8.45 7.15
CA ASP A 18 -28.13 8.15 6.64
C ASP A 18 -28.19 6.71 6.11
N ALA A 19 -27.23 6.32 5.26
CA ALA A 19 -27.11 4.94 4.78
C ALA A 19 -26.92 3.94 5.93
N LYS A 20 -26.10 4.29 6.93
CA LYS A 20 -25.89 3.50 8.15
C LYS A 20 -27.16 3.30 8.95
N THR A 21 -27.99 4.32 9.05
CA THR A 21 -29.27 4.22 9.75
C THR A 21 -30.20 3.28 8.99
N SER A 22 -30.38 3.48 7.69
CA SER A 22 -31.20 2.60 6.82
C SER A 22 -30.75 1.15 6.89
N CYS A 23 -29.46 0.86 6.71
CA CYS A 23 -28.94 -0.51 6.74
C CYS A 23 -29.09 -1.18 8.11
N THR A 24 -29.08 -0.40 9.21
CA THR A 24 -29.34 -0.93 10.55
C THR A 24 -30.83 -1.23 10.74
N GLU A 25 -31.71 -0.37 10.25
CA GLU A 25 -33.17 -0.56 10.27
C GLU A 25 -33.61 -1.77 9.44
N ASP A 26 -32.88 -2.08 8.35
CA ASP A 26 -33.06 -3.28 7.54
C ASP A 26 -32.58 -4.58 8.24
N GLY A 27 -32.09 -4.48 9.48
CA GLY A 27 -31.73 -5.63 10.32
C GLY A 27 -30.33 -6.20 10.05
N HIS A 28 -29.47 -5.48 9.33
CA HIS A 28 -28.08 -5.90 9.17
C HIS A 28 -27.28 -5.70 10.46
N VAL A 29 -26.40 -6.65 10.77
CA VAL A 29 -25.55 -6.58 11.97
C VAL A 29 -24.49 -5.52 11.75
N PHE A 30 -24.49 -4.49 12.60
CA PHE A 30 -23.59 -3.35 12.48
C PHE A 30 -22.13 -3.78 12.30
N GLY A 31 -21.52 -3.33 11.21
CA GLY A 31 -20.11 -3.55 10.90
C GLY A 31 -19.73 -4.92 10.30
N ASP A 32 -20.69 -5.84 10.14
CA ASP A 32 -20.46 -7.11 9.45
C ASP A 32 -20.46 -6.97 7.91
N ILE A 33 -20.13 -8.04 7.18
CA ILE A 33 -20.06 -8.01 5.72
C ILE A 33 -21.37 -7.59 5.04
N LYS A 34 -22.53 -7.99 5.59
CA LYS A 34 -23.84 -7.67 5.00
C LYS A 34 -24.15 -6.19 5.17
N PHE A 35 -23.87 -5.65 6.36
CA PHE A 35 -23.96 -4.23 6.63
C PHE A 35 -23.03 -3.43 5.71
N GLN A 36 -21.78 -3.85 5.55
CA GLN A 36 -20.84 -3.15 4.65
C GLN A 36 -21.28 -3.21 3.18
N THR A 37 -21.90 -4.30 2.76
CA THR A 37 -22.46 -4.42 1.41
C THR A 37 -23.65 -3.46 1.22
N CYS A 38 -24.57 -3.42 2.19
CA CYS A 38 -25.70 -2.48 2.15
C CYS A 38 -25.24 -1.02 2.03
N ILE A 39 -24.23 -0.62 2.83
CA ILE A 39 -23.65 0.73 2.76
C ILE A 39 -23.03 1.01 1.39
N LYS A 40 -22.30 0.04 0.83
CA LYS A 40 -21.69 0.16 -0.51
C LYS A 40 -22.75 0.45 -1.55
N ASP A 41 -23.82 -0.33 -1.55
CA ASP A 41 -24.88 -0.25 -2.54
C ASP A 41 -25.69 1.05 -2.39
N ALA A 42 -26.00 1.45 -1.16
CA ALA A 42 -26.70 2.69 -0.86
C ALA A 42 -25.91 3.95 -1.27
N LEU A 43 -24.58 3.89 -1.25
CA LEU A 43 -23.69 5.05 -1.47
C LEU A 43 -22.91 4.98 -2.79
N ASN A 44 -23.23 4.03 -3.68
CA ASN A 44 -22.47 3.83 -4.90
C ASN A 44 -22.50 5.10 -5.78
N GLY A 45 -21.33 5.70 -6.02
CA GLY A 45 -21.18 6.96 -6.76
C GLY A 45 -21.55 8.24 -5.99
N ALA A 46 -22.15 8.14 -4.80
CA ALA A 46 -22.50 9.30 -3.97
C ALA A 46 -21.31 9.83 -3.16
N LEU A 47 -20.41 8.93 -2.74
CA LEU A 47 -19.16 9.28 -2.05
C LEU A 47 -17.96 8.74 -2.84
N PRO A 48 -16.81 9.46 -2.83
CA PRO A 48 -15.55 8.89 -3.28
C PRO A 48 -15.25 7.60 -2.50
N GLU A 49 -14.81 6.55 -3.21
CA GLU A 49 -14.57 5.23 -2.61
C GLU A 49 -13.67 5.32 -1.37
N LEU A 50 -12.56 6.06 -1.47
CA LEU A 50 -11.63 6.28 -0.35
C LEU A 50 -12.34 6.80 0.91
N VAL A 51 -13.28 7.74 0.76
CA VAL A 51 -14.00 8.34 1.89
C VAL A 51 -14.97 7.32 2.50
N ARG A 52 -15.78 6.67 1.66
CA ARG A 52 -16.71 5.61 2.08
C ARG A 52 -15.97 4.49 2.82
N CYS A 53 -14.91 3.96 2.23
CA CYS A 53 -14.11 2.88 2.78
C CYS A 53 -13.50 3.21 4.14
N ARG A 54 -13.09 4.47 4.39
CA ARG A 54 -12.60 4.92 5.70
C ARG A 54 -13.67 4.84 6.79
N PHE A 55 -14.89 5.25 6.49
CA PHE A 55 -16.00 5.17 7.44
C PHE A 55 -16.41 3.72 7.70
N GLN A 56 -16.58 2.93 6.64
CA GLN A 56 -16.86 1.50 6.73
C GLN A 56 -15.82 0.77 7.58
N PHE A 57 -14.55 1.20 7.49
CA PHE A 57 -13.44 0.54 8.17
C PHE A 57 -13.56 0.74 9.67
N THR A 58 -13.92 1.96 10.08
CA THR A 58 -14.16 2.30 11.48
C THR A 58 -15.32 1.47 12.06
N ASP A 59 -16.42 1.33 11.31
CA ASP A 59 -17.55 0.50 11.75
C ASP A 59 -17.16 -0.98 11.90
N THR A 60 -16.32 -1.50 10.99
CA THR A 60 -15.82 -2.88 11.07
C THR A 60 -14.79 -3.07 12.19
N GLU A 61 -13.92 -2.08 12.46
CA GLU A 61 -13.02 -2.13 13.62
C GLU A 61 -13.82 -2.28 14.92
N LEU A 62 -14.92 -1.54 15.06
CA LEU A 62 -15.82 -1.63 16.21
C LEU A 62 -16.48 -3.01 16.30
N TYR A 63 -16.97 -3.53 15.17
CA TYR A 63 -17.55 -4.87 15.10
C TYR A 63 -16.55 -5.95 15.52
N CYS A 64 -15.37 -5.98 14.91
CA CYS A 64 -14.33 -6.97 15.23
C CYS A 64 -13.86 -6.87 16.68
N THR A 65 -13.75 -5.66 17.23
CA THR A 65 -13.44 -5.45 18.66
C THR A 65 -14.58 -5.94 19.55
N GLY A 66 -15.84 -5.74 19.15
CA GLY A 66 -17.03 -6.23 19.84
C GLY A 66 -17.11 -7.76 19.90
N LEU A 67 -16.50 -8.46 18.93
CA LEU A 67 -16.31 -9.91 18.95
C LEU A 67 -15.18 -10.37 19.89
N GLY A 68 -14.48 -9.44 20.55
CA GLY A 68 -13.36 -9.73 21.45
C GLY A 68 -12.00 -9.84 20.76
N TYR A 69 -11.92 -9.61 19.44
CA TYR A 69 -10.64 -9.68 18.73
C TYR A 69 -9.75 -8.49 19.05
N THR A 70 -8.48 -8.78 19.34
CA THR A 70 -7.50 -7.74 19.67
C THR A 70 -6.89 -7.15 18.40
N ARG A 71 -6.98 -5.84 18.22
CA ARG A 71 -6.34 -5.10 17.12
C ARG A 71 -4.87 -5.48 16.97
N GLY A 72 -4.47 -5.80 15.74
CA GLY A 72 -3.10 -6.20 15.39
C GLY A 72 -2.80 -7.69 15.50
N LYS A 73 -3.71 -8.51 16.06
CA LYS A 73 -3.61 -9.98 15.99
C LYS A 73 -4.23 -10.53 14.70
N PHE A 74 -3.85 -11.75 14.34
CA PHE A 74 -4.34 -12.46 13.15
C PHE A 74 -5.87 -12.53 13.05
N GLU A 75 -6.55 -12.87 14.16
CA GLU A 75 -8.01 -12.98 14.24
C GLU A 75 -8.72 -11.64 13.92
N PHE A 76 -8.15 -10.52 14.37
CA PHE A 76 -8.68 -9.20 14.04
C PHE A 76 -8.48 -8.85 12.56
N GLN A 77 -7.30 -9.15 12.01
CA GLN A 77 -7.00 -8.90 10.59
C GLN A 77 -7.86 -9.77 9.66
N GLY A 78 -8.10 -11.03 10.05
CA GLY A 78 -9.02 -11.94 9.37
C GLY A 78 -10.46 -11.45 9.42
N CYS A 79 -10.93 -10.96 10.57
CA CYS A 79 -12.25 -10.35 10.72
C CYS A 79 -12.43 -9.15 9.79
N ILE A 80 -11.44 -8.23 9.77
CA ILE A 80 -11.49 -7.08 8.87
C ILE A 80 -11.55 -7.56 7.42
N LYS A 81 -10.66 -8.46 7.00
CA LYS A 81 -10.67 -9.00 5.63
C LYS A 81 -12.06 -9.51 5.26
N GLN A 82 -12.64 -10.37 6.09
CA GLN A 82 -13.94 -10.98 5.81
C GLN A 82 -15.06 -9.95 5.69
N SER A 83 -15.12 -8.97 6.59
CA SER A 83 -16.15 -7.94 6.56
C SER A 83 -15.97 -6.93 5.42
N PHE A 84 -14.78 -6.86 4.81
CA PHE A 84 -14.43 -5.89 3.77
C PHE A 84 -14.17 -6.48 2.38
N ASP A 85 -14.22 -7.80 2.24
CA ASP A 85 -13.91 -8.45 0.98
C ASP A 85 -14.90 -8.02 -0.11
N GLY A 86 -14.39 -7.55 -1.25
CA GLY A 86 -15.21 -6.98 -2.32
C GLY A 86 -15.93 -5.65 -1.99
N ILE A 87 -15.79 -5.10 -0.78
CA ILE A 87 -16.43 -3.82 -0.39
C ILE A 87 -15.64 -2.62 -0.92
N CYS A 88 -14.32 -2.70 -0.83
CA CYS A 88 -13.38 -1.66 -1.21
C CYS A 88 -12.26 -2.25 -2.05
N SER A 89 -11.66 -1.42 -2.90
CA SER A 89 -10.45 -1.81 -3.62
C SER A 89 -9.36 -2.29 -2.65
N GLU A 90 -8.56 -3.23 -3.12
CA GLU A 90 -7.50 -3.87 -2.35
C GLU A 90 -6.52 -2.85 -1.74
N GLU A 91 -6.23 -1.75 -2.45
CA GLU A 91 -5.35 -0.70 -1.95
C GLU A 91 -5.88 -0.05 -0.66
N TYR A 92 -7.18 0.25 -0.59
CA TYR A 92 -7.80 0.89 0.58
C TYR A 92 -8.04 -0.08 1.71
N ARG A 93 -8.42 -1.32 1.41
CA ARG A 93 -8.62 -2.37 2.41
C ARG A 93 -7.31 -2.72 3.13
N CYS A 94 -6.21 -2.77 2.38
CA CYS A 94 -4.91 -3.18 2.90
C CYS A 94 -4.18 -2.12 3.71
N GLU A 95 -4.30 -0.84 3.37
CA GLU A 95 -3.50 0.22 4.00
C GLU A 95 -3.62 0.25 5.55
N PRO A 96 -4.81 0.18 6.15
CA PRO A 96 -4.94 0.11 7.60
C PRO A 96 -4.33 -1.17 8.21
N GLN A 97 -4.44 -2.31 7.50
CA GLN A 97 -3.90 -3.60 7.94
C GLN A 97 -2.38 -3.56 8.02
N PHE A 98 -1.73 -2.90 7.07
CA PHE A 98 -0.28 -2.62 7.12
C PHE A 98 0.11 -1.84 8.38
N LYS A 99 -0.67 -0.82 8.77
CA LYS A 99 -0.38 -0.02 9.96
C LYS A 99 -0.45 -0.87 11.23
N ASP A 100 -1.41 -1.77 11.31
CA ASP A 100 -1.59 -2.63 12.48
C ASP A 100 -0.57 -3.78 12.52
N ALA A 101 -0.26 -4.40 11.38
CA ALA A 101 0.85 -5.36 11.26
C ALA A 101 2.18 -4.72 11.68
N ARG A 102 2.47 -3.48 11.28
CA ARG A 102 3.65 -2.74 11.74
C ARG A 102 3.68 -2.58 13.26
N LYS A 103 2.59 -2.09 13.87
CA LYS A 103 2.52 -1.92 15.33
C LYS A 103 2.75 -3.23 16.06
N TYR A 104 2.15 -4.32 15.59
CA TYR A 104 2.37 -5.65 16.12
C TYR A 104 3.85 -6.04 16.06
N CYS A 105 4.46 -5.92 14.88
CA CYS A 105 5.87 -6.30 14.66
C CYS A 105 6.87 -5.40 15.39
N ILE A 106 6.54 -4.14 15.67
CA ILE A 106 7.32 -3.26 16.57
C ILE A 106 7.31 -3.86 17.99
N GLY A 107 6.15 -4.33 18.46
CA GLY A 107 6.02 -4.96 19.78
C GLY A 107 6.80 -6.26 19.95
N GLN A 108 7.19 -6.91 18.84
CA GLN A 108 8.00 -8.15 18.85
C GLN A 108 9.52 -7.90 18.98
N LYS A 109 9.96 -6.66 19.22
CA LYS A 109 11.38 -6.26 19.35
C LYS A 109 12.24 -6.50 18.10
N ASN A 110 11.63 -6.63 16.92
CA ASN A 110 12.38 -6.67 15.66
C ASN A 110 13.01 -5.30 15.38
N VAL A 111 14.19 -5.26 14.75
CA VAL A 111 14.81 -4.01 14.29
C VAL A 111 13.86 -3.31 13.32
N ILE A 112 13.39 -2.11 13.68
CA ILE A 112 12.37 -1.39 12.89
C ILE A 112 12.92 -1.16 11.48
N GLY A 113 12.24 -1.75 10.51
CA GLY A 113 12.59 -1.63 9.10
C GLY A 113 13.59 -2.67 8.58
N GLY A 114 14.18 -3.51 9.44
CA GLY A 114 15.06 -4.62 9.04
C GLY A 114 14.33 -5.81 8.42
N SER A 115 15.07 -6.77 7.88
CA SER A 115 14.51 -7.91 7.11
C SER A 115 13.53 -8.76 7.92
N GLU A 116 13.83 -9.01 9.20
CA GLU A 116 12.95 -9.74 10.12
C GLU A 116 11.65 -8.98 10.42
N PHE A 117 11.73 -7.64 10.51
CA PHE A 117 10.56 -6.79 10.67
C PHE A 117 9.66 -6.82 9.43
N GLN A 118 10.24 -6.74 8.23
CA GLN A 118 9.48 -6.86 6.98
C GLN A 118 8.88 -8.25 6.82
N LYS A 119 9.62 -9.31 7.16
CA LYS A 119 9.10 -10.68 7.18
C LYS A 119 7.91 -10.81 8.12
N CYS A 120 8.02 -10.30 9.35
CA CYS A 120 6.89 -10.29 10.30
C CYS A 120 5.64 -9.62 9.70
N ILE A 121 5.78 -8.47 9.04
CA ILE A 121 4.65 -7.81 8.35
C ILE A 121 4.13 -8.66 7.19
N SER A 122 4.97 -9.46 6.54
CA SER A 122 4.57 -10.46 5.52
C SER A 122 3.68 -11.52 6.09
N ASP A 123 4.16 -12.14 7.15
CA ASP A 123 3.47 -13.26 7.76
C ASP A 123 2.11 -12.80 8.30
N GLN A 124 2.00 -11.58 8.82
CA GLN A 124 0.71 -10.97 9.21
C GLN A 124 -0.25 -10.77 8.03
N LEU A 125 0.26 -10.43 6.84
CA LEU A 125 -0.58 -9.96 5.72
C LEU A 125 -0.79 -10.99 4.60
N VAL A 126 -0.20 -12.19 4.70
CA VAL A 126 -0.12 -13.17 3.59
C VAL A 126 -1.49 -13.53 3.01
N ASP A 127 -2.51 -13.63 3.86
CA ASP A 127 -3.89 -13.92 3.46
C ASP A 127 -4.78 -12.69 3.49
N VAL A 128 -4.27 -11.54 3.94
CA VAL A 128 -5.05 -10.31 4.15
C VAL A 128 -4.91 -9.38 2.96
N CYS A 129 -3.76 -9.36 2.29
CA CYS A 129 -3.50 -8.46 1.18
C CYS A 129 -2.96 -9.20 -0.02
N THR A 130 -3.40 -8.81 -1.22
CA THR A 130 -2.79 -9.32 -2.45
C THR A 130 -1.29 -9.05 -2.46
N LYS A 131 -0.54 -9.96 -3.08
CA LYS A 131 0.92 -9.89 -3.14
C LYS A 131 1.42 -8.56 -3.74
N ASP A 132 0.70 -7.99 -4.70
CA ASP A 132 1.09 -6.74 -5.37
C ASP A 132 0.96 -5.51 -4.47
N VAL A 133 -0.18 -5.35 -3.79
CA VAL A 133 -0.37 -4.29 -2.79
C VAL A 133 0.59 -4.49 -1.62
N GLY A 134 0.74 -5.75 -1.22
CA GLY A 134 1.80 -6.32 -0.40
C GLY A 134 3.17 -5.69 -0.66
N CYS A 135 3.64 -5.89 -1.90
CA CYS A 135 4.96 -5.51 -2.36
C CYS A 135 5.12 -4.01 -2.58
N LYS A 136 4.07 -3.31 -3.01
CA LYS A 136 4.10 -1.85 -3.19
C LYS A 136 4.40 -1.12 -1.87
N LYS A 137 3.72 -1.49 -0.79
CA LYS A 137 3.96 -0.88 0.54
C LYS A 137 5.32 -1.28 1.12
N ARG A 138 5.74 -2.55 0.99
CA ARG A 138 7.07 -3.01 1.42
C ARG A 138 8.20 -2.31 0.67
N HIS A 139 8.05 -2.12 -0.63
CA HIS A 139 9.04 -1.42 -1.43
C HIS A 139 9.24 0.01 -0.92
N THR A 140 8.15 0.74 -0.62
CA THR A 140 8.26 2.06 0.01
C THR A 140 9.00 2.03 1.35
N ASP A 141 8.72 1.05 2.22
CA ASP A 141 9.43 0.92 3.51
C ASP A 141 10.90 0.56 3.36
N ALA A 142 11.21 -0.39 2.47
CA ALA A 142 12.57 -0.80 2.16
C ALA A 142 13.39 0.39 1.66
N ARG A 143 12.82 1.22 0.78
CA ARG A 143 13.46 2.45 0.29
C ARG A 143 13.78 3.42 1.43
N GLU A 144 12.83 3.65 2.33
CA GLU A 144 13.02 4.57 3.46
C GLU A 144 14.00 4.03 4.51
N PHE A 145 14.01 2.72 4.73
CA PHE A 145 14.95 2.07 5.63
C PHE A 145 16.38 2.09 5.08
N CYS A 146 16.56 1.71 3.82
CA CYS A 146 17.86 1.69 3.16
C CYS A 146 18.46 3.10 2.97
N LYS A 147 17.65 4.16 3.09
CA LYS A 147 18.13 5.54 3.23
C LYS A 147 18.69 5.86 4.62
N LYS A 148 18.20 5.20 5.68
CA LYS A 148 18.45 5.52 7.10
C LYS A 148 19.48 4.62 7.79
N GLU A 149 19.62 3.36 7.40
CA GLU A 149 20.40 2.38 8.17
C GLU A 149 21.93 2.52 8.10
N GLY A 150 22.45 3.50 7.34
CA GLY A 150 23.84 3.96 7.48
C GLY A 150 24.88 3.16 6.70
N ASP A 151 25.44 3.83 5.67
CA ASP A 151 26.89 3.93 5.39
C ASP A 151 27.12 4.81 4.13
N GLY A 152 26.45 5.96 4.05
CA GLY A 152 26.62 6.85 2.89
C GLY A 152 26.13 6.26 1.56
N HIS A 153 25.28 5.22 1.57
CA HIS A 153 24.61 4.73 0.37
C HIS A 153 23.77 5.85 -0.23
N VAL A 154 24.26 6.39 -1.34
CA VAL A 154 23.58 7.45 -2.07
C VAL A 154 22.29 6.85 -2.62
N PHE A 155 21.17 7.54 -2.42
CA PHE A 155 19.88 7.12 -2.97
C PHE A 155 20.01 6.74 -4.46
N GLY A 156 19.58 5.52 -4.81
CA GLY A 156 19.68 5.00 -6.17
C GLY A 156 21.02 4.36 -6.55
N SER A 157 22.02 4.30 -5.65
CA SER A 157 23.30 3.60 -5.88
C SER A 157 23.14 2.08 -5.93
N PRO A 158 24.15 1.34 -6.44
CA PRO A 158 24.14 -0.12 -6.44
C PRO A 158 23.88 -0.72 -5.04
N GLU A 159 24.57 -0.23 -4.02
CA GLU A 159 24.44 -0.73 -2.65
C GLU A 159 23.05 -0.43 -2.07
N TRP A 160 22.47 0.72 -2.43
CA TRP A 160 21.10 1.06 -2.06
C TRP A 160 20.09 0.13 -2.74
N GLN A 161 20.26 -0.15 -4.04
CA GLN A 161 19.39 -1.09 -4.77
C GLN A 161 19.46 -2.51 -4.21
N ASP A 162 20.67 -2.97 -3.85
CA ASP A 162 20.92 -4.24 -3.20
C ASP A 162 20.29 -4.32 -1.81
N CYS A 163 20.38 -3.25 -1.01
CA CYS A 163 19.66 -3.14 0.25
C CYS A 163 18.15 -3.32 0.03
N VAL A 164 17.54 -2.55 -0.88
CA VAL A 164 16.10 -2.64 -1.15
C VAL A 164 15.72 -4.04 -1.66
N ALA A 165 16.54 -4.67 -2.51
CA ALA A 165 16.29 -6.03 -3.00
C ALA A 165 16.35 -7.08 -1.87
N ARG A 166 17.34 -7.01 -0.97
CA ARG A 166 17.42 -7.88 0.22
C ARG A 166 16.22 -7.71 1.14
N MET A 167 15.76 -6.47 1.33
CA MET A 167 14.59 -6.15 2.15
C MET A 167 13.28 -6.69 1.59
N LEU A 168 13.18 -6.84 0.27
CA LEU A 168 12.01 -7.41 -0.41
C LEU A 168 12.02 -8.95 -0.44
N ASN A 169 13.19 -9.57 -0.39
CA ASN A 169 13.35 -11.03 -0.43
C ASN A 169 12.94 -11.66 0.93
N PRO A 170 12.21 -12.80 0.95
CA PRO A 170 11.59 -13.54 -0.15
C PRO A 170 10.14 -13.14 -0.45
N SER A 171 9.65 -12.08 0.20
CA SER A 171 8.23 -11.71 0.16
C SER A 171 7.79 -11.21 -1.21
N CYS A 172 8.69 -10.61 -1.98
CA CYS A 172 8.40 -9.99 -3.27
C CYS A 172 9.37 -10.46 -4.35
N PRO A 173 8.95 -10.44 -5.64
CA PRO A 173 9.86 -10.66 -6.76
C PRO A 173 11.05 -9.71 -6.70
N LYS A 174 12.25 -10.22 -7.04
CA LYS A 174 13.50 -9.44 -7.03
C LYS A 174 13.40 -8.20 -7.93
N ASP A 175 12.69 -8.31 -9.04
CA ASP A 175 12.46 -7.29 -10.06
C ASP A 175 11.19 -6.44 -9.83
N PHE A 176 10.59 -6.53 -8.64
CA PHE A 176 9.40 -5.75 -8.34
C PHE A 176 9.66 -4.24 -8.46
N ASN A 177 8.76 -3.55 -9.17
CA ASN A 177 8.75 -2.12 -9.41
C ASN A 177 10.05 -1.58 -10.08
N CYS A 178 10.56 -2.33 -11.05
CA CYS A 178 11.75 -1.95 -11.81
C CYS A 178 11.68 -0.59 -12.48
N GLN A 179 10.49 -0.11 -12.87
CA GLN A 179 10.34 1.24 -13.42
C GLN A 179 10.71 2.32 -12.38
N GLN A 180 10.23 2.19 -11.14
CA GLN A 180 10.62 3.11 -10.06
C GLN A 180 12.11 2.98 -9.73
N ARG A 181 12.65 1.76 -9.68
CA ARG A 181 14.09 1.54 -9.43
C ARG A 181 14.97 2.15 -10.52
N LYS A 182 14.55 2.05 -11.78
CA LYS A 182 15.19 2.75 -12.92
C LYS A 182 15.14 4.27 -12.71
N GLY A 183 14.02 4.83 -12.28
CA GLY A 183 13.91 6.25 -11.94
C GLY A 183 14.86 6.68 -10.81
N ASP A 184 14.90 5.91 -9.71
CA ASP A 184 15.79 6.17 -8.56
C ASP A 184 17.26 6.12 -8.99
N THR A 185 17.63 5.13 -9.80
CA THR A 185 18.99 4.96 -10.34
C THR A 185 19.35 6.04 -11.36
N ALA A 186 18.41 6.45 -12.20
CA ALA A 186 18.61 7.53 -13.17
C ALA A 186 18.98 8.84 -12.46
N GLN A 187 18.31 9.13 -11.34
CA GLN A 187 18.65 10.29 -10.50
C GLN A 187 20.05 10.16 -9.91
N TYR A 188 20.42 8.98 -9.41
CA TYR A 188 21.79 8.71 -8.94
C TYR A 188 22.84 8.94 -10.02
N CYS A 189 22.67 8.34 -11.21
CA CYS A 189 23.65 8.43 -12.29
C CYS A 189 23.82 9.85 -12.83
N LYS A 190 22.72 10.63 -12.90
CA LYS A 190 22.78 12.06 -13.20
C LYS A 190 23.59 12.83 -12.14
N ASN A 191 23.44 12.49 -10.86
CA ASN A 191 24.09 13.21 -9.77
C ASN A 191 25.56 12.79 -9.51
N LYS A 192 25.95 11.54 -9.81
CA LYS A 192 27.29 11.02 -9.49
C LYS A 192 28.41 11.79 -10.20
N LYS A 193 28.17 12.26 -11.44
CA LYS A 193 29.15 13.00 -12.28
C LYS A 193 28.50 13.89 -13.37
N GLU A 194 27.26 14.34 -13.19
CA GLU A 194 26.52 15.10 -14.22
C GLU A 194 26.40 14.38 -15.57
N PHE A 195 26.35 13.04 -15.55
CA PHE A 195 26.21 12.26 -16.77
C PHE A 195 24.91 12.60 -17.49
N LYS A 196 25.01 12.90 -18.78
CA LYS A 196 23.85 13.14 -19.63
C LYS A 196 23.17 11.82 -19.95
N GLU A 197 21.85 11.82 -19.91
CA GLU A 197 21.05 10.67 -20.28
C GLU A 197 21.35 10.24 -21.73
N GLY A 198 21.58 8.94 -21.93
CA GLY A 198 21.90 8.37 -23.23
C GLY A 198 23.40 8.27 -23.56
N THR A 199 24.32 8.78 -22.73
CA THR A 199 25.76 8.53 -22.94
C THR A 199 26.17 7.12 -22.51
N PRO A 200 27.29 6.57 -23.05
CA PRO A 200 27.82 5.28 -22.61
C PRO A 200 28.04 5.21 -21.09
N GLU A 201 28.57 6.27 -20.49
CA GLU A 201 28.84 6.35 -19.05
C GLU A 201 27.57 6.32 -18.20
N TYR A 202 26.49 6.97 -18.68
CA TYR A 202 25.18 6.91 -18.05
C TYR A 202 24.62 5.48 -18.11
N ASN A 203 24.71 4.85 -19.28
CA ASN A 203 24.21 3.49 -19.48
C ASN A 203 24.98 2.46 -18.65
N ASP A 204 26.30 2.63 -18.51
CA ASP A 204 27.15 1.78 -17.68
C ASP A 204 26.83 1.96 -16.19
N CYS A 205 26.63 3.20 -15.74
CA CYS A 205 26.17 3.48 -14.37
C CYS A 205 24.80 2.83 -14.07
N MET A 206 23.85 2.93 -15.00
CA MET A 206 22.52 2.30 -14.87
C MET A 206 22.62 0.77 -14.77
N LYS A 207 23.49 0.15 -15.59
CA LYS A 207 23.73 -1.31 -15.56
C LYS A 207 24.43 -1.76 -14.29
N GLU A 208 25.42 -1.01 -13.82
CA GLU A 208 26.13 -1.28 -12.56
C GLU A 208 25.17 -1.27 -11.38
N ALA A 209 24.32 -0.23 -11.29
CA ALA A 209 23.43 -0.06 -10.14
C ALA A 209 22.18 -0.94 -10.17
N LEU A 210 21.65 -1.27 -11.35
CA LEU A 210 20.49 -2.16 -11.46
C LEU A 210 20.88 -3.63 -11.62
N GLY A 211 22.08 -3.93 -12.11
CA GLY A 211 22.61 -5.28 -12.29
C GLY A 211 21.57 -6.28 -12.80
N GLU A 212 21.44 -7.39 -12.07
CA GLU A 212 20.42 -8.42 -12.30
C GLU A 212 19.07 -8.12 -11.62
N ILE A 213 18.93 -7.03 -10.88
CA ILE A 213 17.69 -6.65 -10.19
C ILE A 213 16.62 -6.27 -11.21
N CYS A 214 17.02 -5.56 -12.27
CA CYS A 214 16.11 -5.14 -13.35
C CYS A 214 16.64 -5.50 -14.74
N PRO A 215 16.45 -6.75 -15.20
CA PRO A 215 16.86 -7.17 -16.53
C PRO A 215 16.16 -6.34 -17.63
N ALA A 216 16.73 -6.30 -18.84
CA ALA A 216 16.25 -5.45 -19.94
C ALA A 216 14.78 -5.69 -20.35
N GLY A 217 14.19 -6.82 -19.96
CA GLY A 217 12.77 -7.16 -20.16
C GLY A 217 11.87 -7.07 -18.92
N SER A 218 12.37 -6.66 -17.75
CA SER A 218 11.56 -6.49 -16.54
C SER A 218 10.77 -5.18 -16.59
N GLY A 219 9.79 -5.12 -17.49
CA GLY A 219 8.65 -4.24 -17.40
C GLY A 219 7.50 -5.06 -16.84
N SER A 220 7.20 -4.92 -15.55
CA SER A 220 5.90 -5.36 -15.07
C SER A 220 4.85 -4.55 -15.84
N ILE A 221 4.01 -5.26 -16.59
CA ILE A 221 2.79 -4.78 -17.22
C ILE A 221 1.96 -4.07 -16.14
N PHE A 222 2.11 -2.76 -16.05
CA PHE A 222 1.24 -1.89 -15.27
C PHE A 222 0.92 -0.71 -16.18
N THR A 223 0.06 -0.98 -17.16
CA THR A 223 -0.79 0.07 -17.71
C THR A 223 -1.65 0.56 -16.56
N SER A 224 -1.49 1.83 -16.18
CA SER A 224 -2.55 2.56 -15.48
C SER A 224 -3.87 2.32 -16.23
N PRO A 225 -5.02 2.16 -15.55
CA PRO A 225 -6.33 2.13 -16.22
C PRO A 225 -6.57 3.35 -17.14
N GLU A 226 -5.81 4.43 -16.98
CA GLU A 226 -5.89 5.63 -17.83
C GLU A 226 -5.18 5.50 -19.19
N GLN A 227 -4.41 4.44 -19.46
CA GLN A 227 -3.73 4.25 -20.75
C GLN A 227 -4.48 3.35 -21.76
N GLN A 228 -5.63 2.78 -21.41
CA GLN A 228 -6.43 1.97 -22.35
C GLN A 228 -7.34 2.79 -23.28
N PHE A 229 -7.38 4.12 -23.13
CA PHE A 229 -8.27 4.99 -23.94
C PHE A 229 -7.61 5.66 -25.15
N LEU A 230 -6.38 5.30 -25.51
CA LEU A 230 -5.67 5.89 -26.66
C LEU A 230 -5.30 4.88 -27.76
N GLU A 231 -5.75 3.64 -27.67
CA GLU A 231 -5.64 2.64 -28.75
C GLU A 231 -6.97 1.93 -29.01
N LEU A 232 -8.03 2.71 -29.27
CA LEU A 232 -9.22 2.30 -30.04
C LEU A 232 -9.68 3.46 -30.92
#